data_AF-A0A424PAB8-F1
#
_entry.id   AF-A0A424PAB8-F1
#
_cell.length_a   1.000
_cell.length_b   1.000
_cell.length_c   1.000
_cell.angle_alpha   90.00
_cell.angle_beta   90.00
_cell.angle_gamma   90.00
#
_symmetry.space_group_name_H-M   'P 1'
#
loop_
_entity.id
_entity.type
_entity.pdbx_description
1 polymer ?
#
loop_
_entity_poly.entity_id
_entity_poly.type
_entity_poly.pdbx_seq_one_letter_code
_entity_poly.pdbx_strand_id
1 'polypeptide(L)'
;MIHKYLTSTQISSFFMVVLILSSNYVLSQDIGVQVDRNQGIIESIFVKKDEIVFELDSSNSKIKNIYVFSHDSLSERFFNEPVYDFKPRRKLELHRGVKLYVNSYKSVDYAKNYSDNSFAGIVGSITQIDDIEIEYHKRIGNNRIIGIVGKIKSVNDIPISYHINYSENQRGRYMGKIQTIDDIDFEFHNRHTYSELGKYVGKIKEINGVKFEYIQSYSGNVNKGSVGKIGKIGNIKIEYFKNYSNNSASGIVGKFKSITGSDERVIIY
;
A
#
# COMPACT_ATOMS: atom_id res chain seq x y z
N MET A 1 -13.42 57.71 -18.21
CA MET A 1 -13.25 56.65 -17.20
C MET A 1 -12.89 55.38 -17.95
N ILE A 2 -11.62 54.98 -17.88
CA ILE A 2 -10.95 54.09 -18.87
C ILE A 2 -11.37 52.63 -18.64
N HIS A 3 -12.09 52.04 -19.60
CA HIS A 3 -12.22 50.59 -19.76
C HIS A 3 -11.03 50.08 -20.57
N LYS A 4 -10.07 49.41 -19.92
CA LYS A 4 -9.01 48.66 -20.61
C LYS A 4 -9.56 47.30 -21.01
N TYR A 5 -9.75 47.11 -22.31
CA TYR A 5 -9.97 45.81 -22.91
C TYR A 5 -8.68 44.98 -22.85
N LEU A 6 -8.77 43.80 -22.24
CA LEU A 6 -7.78 42.73 -22.40
C LEU A 6 -7.85 42.25 -23.85
N THR A 7 -6.74 42.35 -24.58
CA THR A 7 -6.64 41.89 -25.97
C THR A 7 -6.64 40.35 -26.02
N SER A 8 -7.27 39.76 -27.06
CA SER A 8 -7.46 38.30 -27.17
C SER A 8 -6.16 37.48 -27.11
N THR A 9 -5.01 38.11 -27.35
CA THR A 9 -3.69 37.51 -27.26
C THR A 9 -3.27 37.21 -25.81
N GLN A 10 -3.70 38.01 -24.82
CA GLN A 10 -3.40 37.74 -23.41
C GLN A 10 -4.23 36.59 -22.81
N ILE A 11 -5.42 36.34 -23.36
CA ILE A 11 -6.30 35.24 -22.93
C ILE A 11 -5.74 33.89 -23.40
N SER A 12 -5.14 33.85 -24.60
CA SER A 12 -4.48 32.64 -25.13
C SER A 12 -3.25 32.23 -24.32
N SER A 13 -2.42 33.18 -23.90
CA SER A 13 -1.24 32.90 -23.08
C SER A 13 -1.60 32.43 -21.66
N PHE A 14 -2.69 32.94 -21.08
CA PHE A 14 -3.14 32.51 -19.75
C PHE A 14 -3.68 31.08 -19.76
N PHE A 15 -4.43 30.68 -20.80
CA PHE A 15 -4.89 29.30 -20.95
C PHE A 15 -3.75 28.31 -21.22
N MET A 16 -2.70 28.72 -21.94
CA MET A 16 -1.54 27.87 -22.19
C MET A 16 -0.69 27.66 -20.94
N VAL A 17 -0.56 28.67 -20.06
CA VAL A 17 0.13 28.54 -18.76
C VAL A 17 -0.66 27.67 -17.79
N VAL A 18 -2.00 27.75 -17.77
CA VAL A 18 -2.84 26.86 -16.95
C VAL A 18 -2.77 25.41 -17.45
N LEU A 19 -2.67 25.17 -18.77
CA LEU A 19 -2.49 23.82 -19.31
C LEU A 19 -1.09 23.23 -19.04
N ILE A 20 -0.04 24.05 -19.10
CA ILE A 20 1.34 23.60 -18.81
C ILE A 20 1.57 23.40 -17.31
N LEU A 21 0.81 24.10 -16.45
CA LEU A 21 0.79 23.83 -15.00
C LEU A 21 -0.04 22.60 -14.64
N SER A 22 -1.00 22.19 -15.48
CA SER A 22 -1.77 20.95 -15.28
C SER A 22 -1.09 19.70 -15.84
N SER A 23 -0.10 19.82 -16.73
CA SER A 23 0.67 18.67 -17.25
C SER A 23 1.82 18.24 -16.35
N ASN A 24 2.11 19.03 -15.30
CA ASN A 24 2.97 18.61 -14.20
C ASN A 24 2.10 18.25 -12.99
N TYR A 25 1.15 17.33 -13.18
CA TYR A 25 0.89 16.36 -12.11
C TYR A 25 2.23 15.64 -11.89
N VAL A 26 3.09 16.28 -11.10
CA VAL A 26 4.17 15.62 -10.38
C VAL A 26 3.46 14.46 -9.73
N LEU A 27 3.69 13.25 -10.24
CA LEU A 27 3.20 12.03 -9.64
C LEU A 27 3.74 12.05 -8.22
N SER A 28 2.91 12.47 -7.27
CA SER A 28 3.25 12.39 -5.85
C SER A 28 3.55 10.93 -5.58
N GLN A 29 4.67 10.68 -4.90
CA GLN A 29 5.00 9.35 -4.45
C GLN A 29 4.01 9.00 -3.35
N ASP A 30 2.93 8.31 -3.74
CA ASP A 30 1.90 7.88 -2.80
C ASP A 30 2.13 6.42 -2.38
N ILE A 31 3.14 5.74 -2.92
CA ILE A 31 3.48 4.35 -2.63
C ILE A 31 4.92 4.22 -2.10
N GLY A 32 5.05 3.63 -0.91
CA GLY A 32 6.32 3.36 -0.25
C GLY A 32 6.46 1.86 0.03
N VAL A 33 7.64 1.29 -0.15
CA VAL A 33 7.86 -0.14 0.00
C VAL A 33 9.09 -0.40 0.85
N GLN A 34 8.88 -1.03 2.00
CA GLN A 34 9.97 -1.51 2.84
C GLN A 34 10.34 -2.93 2.41
N VAL A 35 11.61 -3.16 2.08
CA VAL A 35 12.09 -4.47 1.61
C VAL A 35 13.20 -4.98 2.52
N ASP A 36 13.03 -6.19 3.05
CA ASP A 36 14.19 -6.95 3.57
C ASP A 36 15.04 -7.35 2.36
N ARG A 37 16.10 -6.58 2.11
CA ARG A 37 16.97 -6.76 0.94
C ARG A 37 17.68 -8.11 0.96
N ASN A 38 17.97 -8.67 2.13
CA ASN A 38 18.64 -9.96 2.26
C ASN A 38 17.70 -11.12 1.96
N GLN A 39 16.48 -11.08 2.49
CA GLN A 39 15.47 -12.10 2.24
C GLN A 39 14.76 -11.90 0.90
N GLY A 40 14.79 -10.70 0.34
CA GLY A 40 14.05 -10.31 -0.85
C GLY A 40 12.54 -10.38 -0.68
N ILE A 41 12.08 -9.97 0.51
CA ILE A 41 10.68 -9.99 0.90
C ILE A 41 10.27 -8.55 1.15
N ILE A 42 9.10 -8.17 0.64
CA ILE A 42 8.46 -6.90 1.02
C ILE A 42 8.02 -7.08 2.47
N GLU A 43 8.35 -6.17 3.37
CA GLU A 43 7.93 -6.23 4.78
C GLU A 43 6.66 -5.43 5.02
N SER A 44 6.63 -4.21 4.48
CA SER A 44 5.52 -3.28 4.59
C SER A 44 5.31 -2.53 3.29
N ILE A 45 4.06 -2.18 3.01
CA ILE A 45 3.68 -1.24 1.95
C ILE A 45 3.02 -0.05 2.63
N PHE A 46 3.45 1.14 2.27
CA PHE A 46 2.90 2.40 2.74
C PHE A 46 2.11 3.03 1.60
N VAL A 47 0.90 3.50 1.91
CA VAL A 47 0.08 4.28 1.00
C VAL A 47 -0.26 5.60 1.65
N LYS A 48 0.12 6.71 1.02
CA LYS A 48 -0.23 8.06 1.47
C LYS A 48 -1.48 8.55 0.74
N LYS A 49 -2.40 9.14 1.50
CA LYS A 49 -3.56 9.90 1.03
C LYS A 49 -3.76 11.08 1.96
N ASP A 50 -3.47 12.27 1.45
CA ASP A 50 -3.49 13.53 2.20
C ASP A 50 -2.73 13.39 3.53
N GLU A 51 -3.38 13.73 4.65
CA GLU A 51 -2.84 13.64 6.00
C GLU A 51 -2.79 12.21 6.57
N ILE A 52 -3.10 11.19 5.77
CA ILE A 52 -3.22 9.80 6.24
C ILE A 52 -2.22 8.91 5.52
N VAL A 53 -1.47 8.11 6.29
CA VAL A 53 -0.61 7.05 5.76
C VAL A 53 -1.08 5.69 6.27
N PHE A 54 -1.40 4.79 5.35
CA PHE A 54 -1.75 3.40 5.63
C PHE A 54 -0.50 2.53 5.51
N GLU A 55 -0.19 1.75 6.55
CA GLU A 55 0.84 0.70 6.47
C GLU A 55 0.17 -0.67 6.42
N LEU A 56 0.51 -1.42 5.37
CA LEU A 56 0.01 -2.75 5.11
C LEU A 56 1.07 -3.79 5.49
N ASP A 57 0.66 -4.86 6.17
CA ASP A 57 1.47 -6.09 6.26
C ASP A 57 1.52 -6.74 4.88
N SER A 58 2.71 -6.84 4.30
CA SER A 58 2.94 -7.39 2.96
C SER A 58 2.50 -8.84 2.78
N SER A 59 2.50 -9.64 3.86
CA SER A 59 2.19 -11.08 3.81
C SER A 59 0.72 -11.30 3.45
N ASN A 60 -0.13 -10.40 3.94
CA ASN A 60 -1.58 -10.52 3.86
C ASN A 60 -2.25 -9.32 3.19
N SER A 61 -1.50 -8.27 2.88
CA SER A 61 -1.99 -6.96 2.42
C SER A 61 -3.20 -6.51 3.24
N LYS A 62 -3.03 -6.59 4.57
CA LYS A 62 -4.00 -6.11 5.55
C LYS A 62 -3.46 -4.82 6.14
N ILE A 63 -4.34 -3.88 6.41
CA ILE A 63 -3.99 -2.67 7.16
C ILE A 63 -3.48 -3.12 8.54
N LYS A 64 -2.27 -2.70 8.88
CA LYS A 64 -1.60 -2.98 10.14
C LYS A 64 -1.58 -1.73 11.00
N ASN A 65 -1.18 -0.61 10.40
CA ASN A 65 -1.16 0.69 11.06
C ASN A 65 -1.82 1.75 10.17
N ILE A 66 -2.43 2.75 10.79
CA ILE A 66 -2.92 3.97 10.16
C ILE A 66 -2.29 5.13 10.92
N TYR A 67 -1.68 6.05 10.20
CA TYR A 67 -1.05 7.24 10.75
C TYR A 67 -1.81 8.46 10.27
N VAL A 68 -2.43 9.20 11.18
CA VAL A 68 -3.17 10.43 10.86
C VAL A 68 -2.39 11.61 11.41
N PHE A 69 -2.07 12.53 10.51
CA PHE A 69 -1.29 13.72 10.78
C PHE A 69 -2.21 14.94 10.85
N SER A 70 -1.72 16.02 11.47
CA SER A 70 -2.49 17.27 11.52
C SER A 70 -2.39 18.10 10.24
N HIS A 71 -1.42 17.79 9.37
CA HIS A 71 -1.16 18.50 8.13
C HIS A 71 -0.50 17.55 7.13
N ASP A 72 -0.82 17.71 5.84
CA ASP A 72 -0.25 16.91 4.75
C ASP A 72 1.30 17.00 4.70
N SER A 73 1.87 18.16 5.01
CA SER A 73 3.34 18.30 5.06
C SER A 73 4.03 17.38 6.09
N LEU A 74 3.33 16.96 7.15
CA LEU A 74 3.86 16.03 8.14
C LEU A 74 3.70 14.57 7.71
N SER A 75 2.57 14.23 7.07
CA SER A 75 2.40 12.90 6.47
C SER A 75 3.42 12.68 5.36
N GLU A 76 3.69 13.70 4.54
CA GLU A 76 4.70 13.69 3.49
C GLU A 76 6.12 13.45 4.04
N ARG A 77 6.50 14.14 5.12
CA ARG A 77 7.81 13.91 5.77
C ARG A 77 7.94 12.51 6.32
N PHE A 78 6.93 12.04 7.04
CA PHE A 78 6.91 10.67 7.56
C PHE A 78 6.95 9.64 6.43
N PHE A 79 6.25 9.91 5.33
CA PHE A 79 6.16 9.01 4.20
C PHE A 79 7.50 8.89 3.46
N ASN A 80 8.21 10.00 3.24
CA ASN A 80 9.52 9.97 2.60
C ASN A 80 10.58 9.29 3.49
N GLU A 81 10.50 9.51 4.80
CA GLU A 81 11.42 8.94 5.78
C GLU A 81 10.64 8.45 7.02
N PRO A 82 10.19 7.19 7.05
CA PRO A 82 9.43 6.63 8.17
C PRO A 82 10.34 6.40 9.38
N VAL A 83 10.73 7.51 10.03
CA VAL A 83 11.53 7.56 11.25
C VAL A 83 10.60 7.72 12.45
N TYR A 84 11.00 7.15 13.59
CA TYR A 84 10.22 7.19 14.83
C TYR A 84 9.79 8.60 15.26
N ASP A 85 10.59 9.63 14.96
CA ASP A 85 10.34 11.00 15.43
C ASP A 85 9.21 11.72 14.71
N PHE A 86 8.91 11.35 13.46
CA PHE A 86 7.77 11.92 12.72
C PHE A 86 6.47 11.15 12.96
N LYS A 87 6.54 9.94 13.53
CA LYS A 87 5.38 9.13 13.83
C LYS A 87 4.49 9.80 14.90
N PRO A 88 3.16 9.89 14.68
CA PRO A 88 2.25 10.39 15.71
C PRO A 88 2.33 9.56 17.00
N ARG A 89 2.32 10.25 18.14
CA ARG A 89 2.76 9.67 19.42
C ARG A 89 1.68 8.88 20.16
N ARG A 90 0.40 9.20 19.96
CA ARG A 90 -0.70 8.49 20.61
C ARG A 90 -1.09 7.31 19.74
N LYS A 91 -1.24 6.16 20.39
CA LYS A 91 -1.62 4.90 19.74
C LYS A 91 -2.94 4.43 20.32
N LEU A 92 -3.91 4.19 19.47
CA LEU A 92 -5.17 3.54 19.78
C LEU A 92 -5.26 2.21 19.02
N GLU A 93 -5.98 1.25 19.57
CA GLU A 93 -6.24 -0.02 18.91
C GLU A 93 -7.66 -0.02 18.35
N LEU A 94 -7.77 -0.17 17.04
CA LEU A 94 -9.02 -0.34 16.32
C LEU A 94 -9.40 -1.83 16.28
N HIS A 95 -10.54 -2.13 15.66
CA HIS A 95 -10.97 -3.51 15.49
C HIS A 95 -9.89 -4.36 14.77
N ARG A 96 -9.78 -5.64 15.16
CA ARG A 96 -8.81 -6.61 14.60
C ARG A 96 -7.34 -6.22 14.75
N GLY A 97 -7.00 -5.42 15.76
CA GLY A 97 -5.61 -5.11 16.11
C GLY A 97 -4.93 -4.12 15.17
N VAL A 98 -5.70 -3.42 14.33
CA VAL A 98 -5.18 -2.30 13.54
C VAL A 98 -4.82 -1.16 14.49
N LYS A 99 -3.60 -0.65 14.40
CA LYS A 99 -3.15 0.45 15.27
C LYS A 99 -3.38 1.78 14.58
N LEU A 100 -4.09 2.68 15.23
CA LEU A 100 -4.24 4.05 14.79
C LEU A 100 -3.30 4.96 15.58
N TYR A 101 -2.53 5.77 14.86
CA TYR A 101 -1.59 6.72 15.41
C TYR A 101 -2.07 8.14 15.13
N VAL A 102 -2.23 8.93 16.19
CA VAL A 102 -2.62 10.35 16.15
C VAL A 102 -1.71 11.18 17.07
N ASN A 103 -1.62 12.49 16.85
CA ASN A 103 -0.76 13.35 17.69
C ASN A 103 -1.39 13.61 19.07
N SER A 104 -2.70 13.86 19.08
CA SER A 104 -3.52 14.10 20.26
C SER A 104 -4.97 13.82 19.89
N TYR A 105 -5.81 13.60 20.90
CA TYR A 105 -7.26 13.56 20.72
C TYR A 105 -7.96 14.03 22.00
N LYS A 106 -9.23 14.46 21.87
CA LYS A 106 -10.06 14.91 23.00
C LYS A 106 -11.24 13.99 23.26
N SER A 107 -11.81 13.40 22.22
CA SER A 107 -12.98 12.52 22.29
C SER A 107 -12.79 11.26 21.46
N VAL A 108 -13.45 10.19 21.90
CA VAL A 108 -13.47 8.89 21.23
C VAL A 108 -14.89 8.35 21.31
N ASP A 109 -15.46 7.98 20.17
CA ASP A 109 -16.72 7.27 20.10
C ASP A 109 -16.51 5.80 19.73
N TYR A 110 -17.44 4.99 20.20
CA TYR A 110 -17.38 3.53 20.08
C TYR A 110 -18.66 2.99 19.45
N ALA A 111 -18.51 1.91 18.70
CA ALA A 111 -19.62 1.13 18.17
C ALA A 111 -20.48 0.59 19.31
N LYS A 112 -21.69 1.15 19.46
CA LYS A 112 -22.68 0.73 20.46
C LYS A 112 -23.29 -0.62 20.09
N ASN A 113 -23.92 -1.27 21.08
CA ASN A 113 -24.61 -2.55 20.93
C ASN A 113 -25.92 -2.40 20.15
N TYR A 114 -25.79 -2.21 18.85
CA TYR A 114 -26.87 -2.33 17.87
C TYR A 114 -26.72 -3.64 17.12
N SER A 115 -27.83 -4.22 16.67
CA SER A 115 -27.88 -5.52 15.99
C SER A 115 -26.78 -5.66 14.93
N ASP A 116 -26.66 -4.69 14.02
CA ASP A 116 -25.64 -4.64 12.97
C ASP A 116 -24.20 -4.76 13.49
N ASN A 117 -23.87 -4.00 14.53
CA ASN A 117 -22.52 -3.95 15.10
C ASN A 117 -22.20 -5.25 15.83
N SER A 118 -23.18 -5.80 16.55
CA SER A 118 -23.09 -7.09 17.24
C SER A 118 -22.90 -8.22 16.24
N PHE A 119 -23.63 -8.22 15.13
CA PHE A 119 -23.44 -9.18 14.05
C PHE A 119 -22.09 -9.04 13.35
N ALA A 120 -21.56 -7.82 13.27
CA ALA A 120 -20.23 -7.56 12.73
C ALA A 120 -19.10 -7.85 13.73
N GLY A 121 -19.41 -8.11 15.00
CA GLY A 121 -18.42 -8.31 16.06
C GLY A 121 -17.63 -7.05 16.41
N ILE A 122 -18.10 -5.86 16.01
CA ILE A 122 -17.37 -4.60 16.20
C ILE A 122 -17.82 -3.81 17.43
N VAL A 123 -18.76 -4.32 18.23
CA VAL A 123 -19.21 -3.63 19.46
C VAL A 123 -18.02 -3.32 20.36
N GLY A 124 -17.95 -2.07 20.83
CA GLY A 124 -16.82 -1.56 21.62
C GLY A 124 -15.58 -1.20 20.80
N SER A 125 -15.60 -1.35 19.47
CA SER A 125 -14.53 -0.83 18.60
C SER A 125 -14.70 0.66 18.39
N ILE A 126 -13.59 1.38 18.28
CA ILE A 126 -13.58 2.83 18.01
C ILE A 126 -14.19 3.10 16.63
N THR A 127 -15.15 4.02 16.55
CA THR A 127 -15.79 4.47 15.30
C THR A 127 -15.43 5.91 14.96
N GLN A 128 -14.99 6.70 15.94
CA GLN A 128 -14.57 8.08 15.70
C GLN A 128 -13.57 8.53 16.77
N ILE A 129 -12.59 9.35 16.39
CA ILE A 129 -11.68 10.06 17.30
C ILE A 129 -11.61 11.50 16.84
N ASP A 130 -12.10 12.44 17.66
CA ASP A 130 -12.31 13.84 17.24
C ASP A 130 -13.06 13.91 15.90
N ASP A 131 -12.40 14.38 14.84
CA ASP A 131 -12.88 14.49 13.46
C ASP A 131 -12.50 13.29 12.57
N ILE A 132 -11.82 12.29 13.13
CA ILE A 132 -11.40 11.08 12.42
C ILE A 132 -12.51 10.04 12.47
N GLU A 133 -13.27 9.87 11.40
CA GLU A 133 -14.32 8.86 11.25
C GLU A 133 -13.76 7.53 10.73
N ILE A 134 -14.22 6.42 11.30
CA ILE A 134 -13.77 5.07 10.96
C ILE A 134 -14.99 4.17 10.77
N GLU A 135 -15.19 3.71 9.54
CA GLU A 135 -16.23 2.74 9.24
C GLU A 135 -15.68 1.33 9.12
N TYR A 136 -16.52 0.35 9.44
CA TYR A 136 -16.20 -1.07 9.30
C TYR A 136 -17.22 -1.78 8.41
N HIS A 137 -16.77 -2.81 7.70
CA HIS A 137 -17.66 -3.71 6.99
C HIS A 137 -18.57 -4.46 7.97
N LYS A 138 -19.85 -4.11 7.95
CA LYS A 138 -20.90 -4.82 8.70
C LYS A 138 -21.12 -6.23 8.13
N ARG A 139 -21.80 -7.09 8.89
CA ARG A 139 -22.24 -8.43 8.44
C ARG A 139 -23.48 -8.33 7.55
N ILE A 140 -23.32 -7.72 6.38
CA ILE A 140 -24.37 -7.53 5.36
C ILE A 140 -23.95 -8.26 4.08
N GLY A 141 -24.92 -8.85 3.38
CA GLY A 141 -24.70 -9.54 2.10
C GLY A 141 -23.59 -10.58 2.19
N ASN A 142 -22.65 -10.53 1.25
CA ASN A 142 -21.58 -11.52 1.12
C ASN A 142 -20.35 -11.23 2.02
N ASN A 143 -20.35 -10.17 2.84
CA ASN A 143 -19.18 -9.77 3.63
C ASN A 143 -18.62 -10.88 4.52
N ARG A 144 -19.50 -11.73 5.07
CA ARG A 144 -19.11 -12.89 5.90
C ARG A 144 -18.36 -13.93 5.07
N ILE A 145 -18.86 -14.23 3.88
CA ILE A 145 -18.32 -15.27 2.99
C ILE A 145 -16.94 -14.83 2.48
N ILE A 146 -16.80 -13.55 2.13
CA ILE A 146 -15.53 -12.98 1.63
C ILE A 146 -14.52 -12.67 2.76
N GLY A 147 -14.91 -12.86 4.02
CA GLY A 147 -14.01 -12.72 5.18
C GLY A 147 -13.64 -11.28 5.53
N ILE A 148 -14.46 -10.29 5.15
CA ILE A 148 -14.17 -8.87 5.38
C ILE A 148 -14.97 -8.23 6.52
N VAL A 149 -15.94 -8.93 7.11
CA VAL A 149 -16.69 -8.41 8.28
C VAL A 149 -15.73 -7.89 9.35
N GLY A 150 -15.97 -6.69 9.87
CA GLY A 150 -15.15 -6.01 10.86
C GLY A 150 -13.84 -5.41 10.32
N LYS A 151 -13.48 -5.61 9.05
CA LYS A 151 -12.37 -4.86 8.45
C LYS A 151 -12.79 -3.41 8.21
N ILE A 152 -11.81 -2.52 8.24
CA ILE A 152 -12.00 -1.08 7.98
C ILE A 152 -12.53 -0.91 6.55
N LYS A 153 -13.64 -0.19 6.43
CA LYS A 153 -14.31 0.15 5.17
C LYS A 153 -13.89 1.54 4.69
N SER A 154 -13.67 2.49 5.60
CA SER A 154 -13.16 3.82 5.28
C SER A 154 -12.52 4.49 6.51
N VAL A 155 -11.70 5.51 6.24
CA VAL A 155 -11.20 6.46 7.24
C VAL A 155 -11.30 7.85 6.62
N ASN A 156 -12.00 8.81 7.25
CA ASN A 156 -12.20 10.18 6.73
C ASN A 156 -12.51 10.21 5.23
N ASP A 157 -13.60 9.56 4.84
CA ASP A 157 -14.05 9.42 3.45
C ASP A 157 -13.14 8.65 2.49
N ILE A 158 -11.91 8.28 2.86
CA ILE A 158 -11.03 7.43 2.06
C ILE A 158 -11.60 6.00 2.04
N PRO A 159 -12.17 5.53 0.92
CA PRO A 159 -12.80 4.23 0.85
C PRO A 159 -11.73 3.13 0.74
N ILE A 160 -11.95 2.00 1.40
CA ILE A 160 -11.08 0.83 1.33
C ILE A 160 -11.93 -0.35 0.88
N SER A 161 -11.49 -1.00 -0.20
CA SER A 161 -12.15 -2.20 -0.74
C SER A 161 -11.25 -3.43 -0.63
N TYR A 162 -11.86 -4.60 -0.74
CA TYR A 162 -11.17 -5.88 -0.58
C TYR A 162 -11.60 -6.85 -1.68
N HIS A 163 -10.65 -7.67 -2.12
CA HIS A 163 -10.87 -8.71 -3.12
C HIS A 163 -11.95 -9.69 -2.65
N ILE A 164 -13.06 -9.73 -3.39
CA ILE A 164 -14.25 -10.51 -3.05
C ILE A 164 -14.07 -12.01 -3.33
N ASN A 165 -15.07 -12.81 -2.95
CA ASN A 165 -15.04 -14.26 -3.12
C ASN A 165 -15.36 -14.70 -4.56
N TYR A 166 -14.38 -14.54 -5.45
CA TYR A 166 -14.34 -15.30 -6.70
C TYR A 166 -13.47 -16.54 -6.53
N SER A 167 -13.79 -17.61 -7.27
CA SER A 167 -13.02 -18.86 -7.26
C SER A 167 -11.54 -18.62 -7.62
N GLU A 168 -11.29 -17.63 -8.48
CA GLU A 168 -9.97 -17.15 -8.83
C GLU A 168 -9.21 -16.58 -7.62
N ASN A 169 -9.83 -15.67 -6.87
CA ASN A 169 -9.23 -15.02 -5.70
C ASN A 169 -8.93 -16.01 -4.58
N GLN A 170 -9.78 -17.02 -4.41
CA GLN A 170 -9.54 -18.13 -3.48
C GLN A 170 -8.33 -18.95 -3.92
N ARG A 171 -8.29 -19.38 -5.19
CA ARG A 171 -7.18 -20.18 -5.74
C ARG A 171 -5.86 -19.42 -5.70
N GLY A 172 -5.90 -18.12 -6.00
CA GLY A 172 -4.76 -17.21 -5.97
C GLY A 172 -4.33 -16.77 -4.58
N ARG A 173 -5.05 -17.14 -3.51
CA ARG A 173 -4.75 -16.79 -2.11
C ARG A 173 -4.76 -15.28 -1.81
N TYR A 174 -5.63 -14.54 -2.51
CA TYR A 174 -5.79 -13.10 -2.28
C TYR A 174 -7.23 -12.67 -1.95
N MET A 175 -8.15 -13.61 -1.76
CA MET A 175 -9.47 -13.31 -1.19
C MET A 175 -9.35 -12.57 0.16
N GLY A 176 -10.07 -11.46 0.27
CA GLY A 176 -10.08 -10.60 1.45
C GLY A 176 -8.81 -9.77 1.63
N LYS A 177 -7.86 -9.79 0.70
CA LYS A 177 -6.77 -8.80 0.67
C LYS A 177 -7.30 -7.45 0.19
N ILE A 178 -6.61 -6.37 0.52
CA ILE A 178 -6.95 -5.03 0.00
C ILE A 178 -6.98 -5.06 -1.52
N GLN A 179 -8.03 -4.48 -2.10
CA GLN A 179 -8.19 -4.32 -3.54
C GLN A 179 -7.97 -2.86 -3.92
N THR A 180 -8.52 -1.92 -3.15
CA THR A 180 -8.24 -0.49 -3.32
C THR A 180 -8.13 0.22 -1.98
N ILE A 181 -7.34 1.30 -1.97
CA ILE A 181 -7.41 2.38 -0.98
C ILE A 181 -7.60 3.65 -1.79
N ASP A 182 -8.77 4.27 -1.68
CA ASP A 182 -9.20 5.33 -2.59
C ASP A 182 -9.10 4.90 -4.07
N ASP A 183 -8.35 5.65 -4.87
CA ASP A 183 -8.05 5.40 -6.28
C ASP A 183 -6.82 4.49 -6.50
N ILE A 184 -6.11 4.09 -5.44
CA ILE A 184 -4.93 3.20 -5.54
C ILE A 184 -5.38 1.74 -5.56
N ASP A 185 -5.19 1.09 -6.69
CA ASP A 185 -5.51 -0.31 -6.95
C ASP A 185 -4.36 -1.27 -6.59
N PHE A 186 -4.74 -2.48 -6.16
CA PHE A 186 -3.83 -3.55 -5.77
C PHE A 186 -4.15 -4.84 -6.52
N GLU A 187 -3.18 -5.32 -7.29
CA GLU A 187 -3.25 -6.61 -7.98
C GLU A 187 -2.33 -7.64 -7.33
N PHE A 188 -2.72 -8.92 -7.43
CA PHE A 188 -1.99 -10.04 -6.89
C PHE A 188 -1.74 -11.11 -7.95
N HIS A 189 -0.62 -11.82 -7.81
CA HIS A 189 -0.34 -12.96 -8.65
C HIS A 189 -1.33 -14.09 -8.38
N ASN A 190 -2.08 -14.49 -9.41
CA ASN A 190 -2.92 -15.66 -9.34
C ASN A 190 -2.10 -16.96 -9.36
N ARG A 191 -2.74 -18.09 -9.05
CA ARG A 191 -2.16 -19.41 -9.05
C ARG A 191 -2.12 -20.01 -10.45
N HIS A 192 -0.91 -20.13 -10.98
CA HIS A 192 -0.55 -20.88 -12.18
C HIS A 192 0.83 -21.53 -12.03
N THR A 193 1.21 -22.44 -12.92
CA THR A 193 2.45 -23.25 -12.82
C THR A 193 3.70 -22.40 -12.52
N TYR A 194 3.91 -21.31 -13.26
CA TYR A 194 5.07 -20.44 -13.05
C TYR A 194 5.05 -19.72 -11.69
N SER A 195 3.89 -19.30 -11.19
CA SER A 195 3.76 -18.67 -9.87
C SER A 195 4.00 -19.63 -8.71
N GLU A 196 3.63 -20.90 -8.89
CA GLU A 196 3.91 -21.94 -7.89
C GLU A 196 5.40 -22.28 -7.86
N LEU A 197 6.00 -22.53 -9.03
CA LEU A 197 7.43 -22.80 -9.15
C LEU A 197 8.29 -21.62 -8.69
N GLY A 198 7.85 -20.39 -8.98
CA GLY A 198 8.48 -19.15 -8.56
C GLY A 198 8.14 -18.71 -7.15
N LYS A 199 7.28 -19.43 -6.41
CA LYS A 199 6.88 -19.10 -5.03
C LYS A 199 6.34 -17.67 -4.87
N TYR A 200 5.52 -17.22 -5.82
CA TYR A 200 4.90 -15.88 -5.80
C TYR A 200 3.37 -15.87 -5.89
N VAL A 201 2.70 -17.02 -5.78
CA VAL A 201 1.22 -17.08 -5.65
C VAL A 201 0.74 -16.17 -4.51
N GLY A 202 -0.23 -15.32 -4.81
CA GLY A 202 -0.87 -14.43 -3.83
C GLY A 202 0.01 -13.27 -3.35
N LYS A 203 1.22 -13.10 -3.90
CA LYS A 203 2.04 -11.91 -3.66
C LYS A 203 1.58 -10.75 -4.52
N ILE A 204 1.91 -9.53 -4.11
CA ILE A 204 1.62 -8.30 -4.85
C ILE A 204 2.22 -8.39 -6.24
N LYS A 205 1.41 -8.12 -7.25
CA LYS A 205 1.81 -8.07 -8.66
C LYS A 205 1.95 -6.63 -9.13
N GLU A 206 1.02 -5.78 -8.72
CA GLU A 206 0.94 -4.39 -9.18
C GLU A 206 0.26 -3.53 -8.12
N ILE A 207 0.72 -2.28 -7.98
CA ILE A 207 0.03 -1.24 -7.22
C ILE A 207 0.00 0.02 -8.07
N ASN A 208 -1.17 0.50 -8.47
CA ASN A 208 -1.37 1.70 -9.28
C ASN A 208 -0.38 1.81 -10.46
N GLY A 209 -0.29 0.76 -11.28
CA GLY A 209 0.63 0.72 -12.43
C GLY A 209 2.10 0.43 -12.11
N VAL A 210 2.51 0.33 -10.84
CA VAL A 210 3.86 -0.05 -10.42
C VAL A 210 3.94 -1.57 -10.29
N LYS A 211 4.70 -2.21 -11.18
CA LYS A 211 4.83 -3.68 -11.25
C LYS A 211 5.86 -4.22 -10.27
N PHE A 212 5.52 -5.33 -9.62
CA PHE A 212 6.38 -6.08 -8.71
C PHE A 212 6.74 -7.42 -9.35
N GLU A 213 8.01 -7.60 -9.72
CA GLU A 213 8.46 -8.81 -10.41
C GLU A 213 9.34 -9.66 -9.49
N TYR A 214 9.03 -10.94 -9.39
CA TYR A 214 9.77 -11.91 -8.56
C TYR A 214 10.74 -12.74 -9.39
N ILE A 215 11.89 -13.06 -8.80
CA ILE A 215 12.91 -13.89 -9.42
C ILE A 215 12.36 -15.30 -9.63
N GLN A 216 12.27 -15.69 -10.90
CA GLN A 216 11.78 -17.00 -11.28
C GLN A 216 12.90 -18.05 -11.27
N SER A 217 12.49 -19.31 -11.21
CA SER A 217 13.40 -20.41 -11.49
C SER A 217 13.73 -20.43 -12.98
N TYR A 218 15.01 -20.54 -13.31
CA TYR A 218 15.51 -20.72 -14.68
C TYR A 218 16.21 -22.08 -14.81
N SER A 219 16.32 -22.57 -16.03
CA SER A 219 17.10 -23.76 -16.35
C SER A 219 18.55 -23.61 -15.85
N GLY A 220 19.15 -24.71 -15.38
CA GLY A 220 20.53 -24.73 -14.89
C GLY A 220 20.76 -24.22 -13.46
N ASN A 221 19.70 -24.03 -12.64
CA ASN A 221 19.81 -23.66 -11.22
C ASN A 221 20.57 -22.33 -10.96
N VAL A 222 20.68 -21.45 -11.95
CA VAL A 222 21.45 -20.18 -11.86
C VAL A 222 20.89 -19.25 -10.78
N ASN A 223 19.57 -19.25 -10.59
CA ASN A 223 18.89 -18.43 -9.58
C ASN A 223 18.66 -19.17 -8.25
N LYS A 224 19.29 -20.33 -8.03
CA LYS A 224 19.21 -21.05 -6.76
C LYS A 224 19.51 -20.08 -5.61
N GLY A 225 18.72 -20.15 -4.54
CA GLY A 225 18.82 -19.24 -3.38
C GLY A 225 18.11 -17.89 -3.54
N SER A 226 17.68 -17.51 -4.75
CA SER A 226 16.96 -16.24 -5.00
C SER A 226 15.55 -16.43 -5.54
N VAL A 227 15.14 -17.65 -5.90
CA VAL A 227 13.79 -17.91 -6.44
C VAL A 227 12.70 -17.45 -5.45
N GLY A 228 11.77 -16.63 -5.93
CA GLY A 228 10.67 -16.07 -5.17
C GLY A 228 10.98 -14.77 -4.42
N LYS A 229 12.23 -14.30 -4.45
CA LYS A 229 12.61 -12.97 -3.98
C LYS A 229 12.14 -11.89 -4.95
N ILE A 230 11.85 -10.69 -4.45
CA ILE A 230 11.56 -9.53 -5.30
C ILE A 230 12.81 -9.18 -6.12
N GLY A 231 12.70 -9.10 -7.44
CA GLY A 231 13.80 -8.75 -8.34
C GLY A 231 13.66 -7.36 -8.96
N LYS A 232 12.44 -6.82 -8.99
CA LYS A 232 12.17 -5.50 -9.58
C LYS A 232 10.87 -4.92 -9.02
N ILE A 233 10.86 -3.60 -8.81
CA ILE A 233 9.68 -2.80 -8.46
C ILE A 233 9.69 -1.59 -9.38
N GLY A 234 8.71 -1.49 -10.29
CA GLY A 234 8.71 -0.44 -11.31
C GLY A 234 10.01 -0.45 -12.12
N ASN A 235 10.71 0.68 -12.19
CA ASN A 235 12.02 0.82 -12.84
C ASN A 235 13.22 0.49 -11.94
N ILE A 236 13.00 0.10 -10.68
CA ILE A 236 14.05 -0.22 -9.72
C ILE A 236 14.34 -1.72 -9.74
N LYS A 237 15.61 -2.09 -9.93
CA LYS A 237 16.09 -3.48 -9.97
C LYS A 237 16.81 -3.85 -8.69
N ILE A 238 16.53 -5.04 -8.17
CA ILE A 238 17.17 -5.63 -6.99
C ILE A 238 17.87 -6.92 -7.42
N GLU A 239 19.19 -6.96 -7.28
CA GLU A 239 20.02 -8.09 -7.70
C GLU A 239 20.52 -8.90 -6.49
N TYR A 240 20.71 -10.20 -6.74
CA TYR A 240 21.25 -11.17 -5.80
C TYR A 240 22.41 -11.94 -6.44
N PHE A 241 23.32 -12.45 -5.61
CA PHE A 241 24.41 -13.30 -6.09
C PHE A 241 23.87 -14.61 -6.67
N LYS A 242 24.14 -14.84 -7.96
CA LYS A 242 23.76 -16.04 -8.69
C LYS A 242 24.57 -17.26 -8.22
N ASN A 243 24.03 -18.45 -8.48
CA ASN A 243 24.66 -19.73 -8.20
C ASN A 243 25.76 -20.06 -9.22
N TYR A 244 26.90 -19.40 -9.08
CA TYR A 244 28.14 -19.72 -9.78
C TYR A 244 29.14 -20.36 -8.81
N SER A 245 30.07 -21.17 -9.33
CA SER A 245 31.03 -21.95 -8.52
C SER A 245 31.69 -21.11 -7.42
N ASN A 246 32.22 -19.93 -7.79
CA ASN A 246 32.89 -19.02 -6.84
C ASN A 246 31.92 -18.52 -5.76
N ASN A 247 30.71 -18.10 -6.13
CA ASN A 247 29.72 -17.60 -5.18
C ASN A 247 29.24 -18.69 -4.23
N SER A 248 29.11 -19.93 -4.73
CA SER A 248 28.75 -21.11 -3.96
C SER A 248 29.83 -21.48 -2.96
N ALA A 249 31.10 -21.50 -3.40
CA ALA A 249 32.24 -21.71 -2.53
C ALA A 249 32.35 -20.63 -1.44
N SER A 250 31.99 -19.38 -1.75
CA SER A 250 31.97 -18.26 -0.80
C SER A 250 30.71 -18.22 0.09
N GLY A 251 29.71 -19.10 -0.12
CA GLY A 251 28.48 -19.10 0.68
C GLY A 251 27.64 -17.82 0.57
N ILE A 252 27.71 -17.13 -0.58
CA ILE A 252 26.99 -15.86 -0.81
C ILE A 252 25.81 -15.98 -1.77
N VAL A 253 25.57 -17.16 -2.34
CA VAL A 253 24.44 -17.41 -3.26
C VAL A 253 23.11 -16.97 -2.63
N GLY A 254 22.36 -16.16 -3.36
CA GLY A 254 21.09 -15.61 -2.92
C GLY A 254 21.18 -14.45 -1.93
N LYS A 255 22.37 -14.01 -1.52
CA LYS A 255 22.52 -12.77 -0.73
C LYS A 255 22.32 -11.54 -1.63
N PHE A 256 21.89 -10.44 -1.02
CA PHE A 256 21.74 -9.15 -1.67
C PHE A 256 23.06 -8.73 -2.33
N LYS A 257 22.96 -8.17 -3.53
CA LYS A 257 24.12 -7.68 -4.29
C LYS A 257 24.02 -6.17 -4.52
N SER A 258 22.91 -5.70 -5.08
CA SER A 258 22.76 -4.31 -5.50
C SER A 258 21.30 -3.93 -5.68
N ILE A 259 21.03 -2.63 -5.54
CA ILE A 259 19.79 -1.99 -5.96
C ILE A 259 20.18 -0.88 -6.95
N THR A 260 19.49 -0.79 -8.08
CA THR A 260 19.81 0.18 -9.15
C THR A 260 18.54 0.68 -9.81
N GLY A 261 18.61 1.89 -10.38
CA GLY A 261 17.45 2.56 -10.99
C GLY A 261 16.63 3.35 -9.96
N SER A 262 15.62 4.06 -10.48
CA SER A 262 14.65 4.85 -9.73
C SER A 262 13.31 4.78 -10.46
N ASP A 263 12.22 4.91 -9.72
CA ASP A 263 10.88 5.05 -10.27
C ASP A 263 10.19 6.19 -9.52
N GLU A 264 9.73 7.20 -10.25
CA GLU A 264 9.16 8.40 -9.65
C GLU A 264 7.85 8.14 -8.90
N ARG A 265 7.21 6.99 -9.11
CA ARG A 265 5.92 6.64 -8.50
C ARG A 265 6.05 5.90 -7.17
N VAL A 266 7.24 5.42 -6.81
CA VAL A 266 7.43 4.56 -5.64
C VAL A 266 8.75 4.81 -4.92
N ILE A 267 8.70 4.83 -3.59
CA ILE A 267 9.87 4.90 -2.71
C ILE A 267 10.22 3.50 -2.22
N ILE A 268 11.50 3.15 -2.20
CA ILE A 268 12.00 1.95 -1.52
C ILE A 268 12.82 2.36 -0.30
N TYR A 269 12.42 1.87 0.88
CA TYR A 269 13.15 2.04 2.13
C TYR A 269 14.21 0.95 2.31
#